data_AF-A0A166BQQ4-F1
#
_entry.id   AF-A0A166BQQ4-F1
#
_cell.length_a   1.000
_cell.length_b   1.000
_cell.length_c   1.000
_cell.angle_alpha   90.00
_cell.angle_beta   90.00
_cell.angle_gamma   90.00
#
_symmetry.space_group_name_H-M   'P 1'
#
loop_
_entity.id
_entity.type
_entity.pdbx_description
1 polymer ?
#
loop_
_entity_poly.entity_id
_entity_poly.type
_entity_poly.pdbx_seq_one_letter_code
_entity_poly.pdbx_strand_id
1 'polypeptide(L)'
;LTMELERYISDNSLKLFGLADKSIVDFVLASASTAKSPDALFNLLKGAGLPDSSDAHAFISEVYSRAPRKSKHKHKDAARKQAENEAKSLVNQKFGFILEDE
;
A
#
# COMPACT_ATOMS: atom_id res chain seq x y z
N LEU A 1 -11.44 6.85 5.84
CA LEU A 1 -10.73 5.73 5.18
C LEU A 1 -11.35 5.40 3.83
N THR A 2 -12.65 5.10 3.75
CA THR A 2 -13.36 4.86 2.48
C THR A 2 -13.39 6.09 1.56
N MET A 3 -13.81 7.26 2.04
CA MET A 3 -13.84 8.50 1.23
C MET A 3 -12.46 8.93 0.70
N GLU A 4 -11.40 8.73 1.50
CA GLU A 4 -10.02 9.01 1.11
C GLU A 4 -9.54 8.06 0.00
N LEU A 5 -9.90 6.77 0.13
CA LEU A 5 -9.56 5.74 -0.86
C LEU A 5 -10.34 5.96 -2.15
N GLU A 6 -11.62 6.30 -2.10
CA GLU A 6 -12.45 6.62 -3.26
C GLU A 6 -11.88 7.83 -4.03
N ARG A 7 -11.46 8.87 -3.31
CA ARG A 7 -10.79 10.04 -3.90
C ARG A 7 -9.48 9.64 -4.57
N TYR A 8 -8.63 8.87 -3.88
CA TYR A 8 -7.39 8.36 -4.45
C TYR A 8 -7.63 7.51 -5.71
N ILE A 9 -8.65 6.65 -5.70
CA ILE A 9 -9.03 5.84 -6.86
C ILE A 9 -9.48 6.74 -8.02
N SER A 10 -10.31 7.75 -7.75
CA SER A 10 -10.77 8.70 -8.77
C SER A 10 -9.60 9.45 -9.43
N ASP A 11 -8.69 10.00 -8.62
CA ASP A 11 -7.54 10.77 -9.09
C ASP A 11 -6.58 9.92 -9.95
N ASN A 12 -6.35 8.66 -9.56
CA ASN A 12 -5.54 7.75 -10.34
C ASN A 12 -6.29 7.19 -11.55
N SER A 13 -7.61 7.07 -11.48
CA SER A 13 -8.41 6.58 -12.61
C SER A 13 -8.41 7.58 -13.76
N LEU A 14 -8.49 8.89 -13.47
CA LEU A 14 -8.29 9.94 -14.48
C LEU A 14 -6.92 9.84 -15.16
N LYS A 15 -5.86 9.53 -14.41
CA LYS A 15 -4.49 9.45 -14.95
C LYS A 15 -4.25 8.18 -15.76
N LEU A 16 -4.78 7.05 -15.31
CA LEU A 16 -4.48 5.73 -15.85
C LEU A 16 -5.49 5.29 -16.93
N PHE A 17 -6.77 5.59 -16.75
CA PHE A 17 -7.84 5.24 -17.69
C PHE A 17 -8.31 6.43 -18.54
N GLY A 18 -7.92 7.67 -18.19
CA GLY A 18 -8.43 8.87 -18.85
C GLY A 18 -9.86 9.25 -18.47
N LEU A 19 -10.45 8.52 -17.52
CA LEU A 19 -11.84 8.69 -17.08
C LEU A 19 -11.97 8.27 -15.61
N ALA A 20 -12.75 9.04 -14.84
CA ALA A 20 -13.12 8.68 -13.47
C ALA A 20 -14.60 8.94 -13.24
N ASP A 21 -15.39 7.95 -13.59
CA ASP A 21 -16.79 7.89 -13.21
C ASP A 21 -16.97 7.07 -11.93
N LYS A 22 -18.07 7.33 -11.22
CA LYS A 22 -18.42 6.60 -10.01
C LYS A 22 -18.42 5.08 -10.23
N SER A 23 -18.85 4.63 -11.41
CA SER A 23 -18.84 3.22 -11.80
C SER A 23 -17.44 2.60 -11.82
N ILE A 24 -16.41 3.35 -12.24
CA ILE A 24 -15.02 2.88 -12.23
C ILE A 24 -14.49 2.80 -10.81
N VAL A 25 -14.79 3.82 -9.99
CA VAL A 25 -14.39 3.82 -8.58
C VAL A 25 -14.99 2.62 -7.84
N ASP A 26 -16.30 2.39 -8.01
CA ASP A 26 -17.02 1.26 -7.43
C ASP A 26 -16.47 -0.08 -7.94
N PHE A 27 -16.17 -0.19 -9.25
CA PHE A 27 -15.59 -1.39 -9.85
C PHE A 27 -14.20 -1.70 -9.29
N VAL A 28 -13.32 -0.71 -9.19
CA VAL A 28 -11.96 -0.87 -8.62
C VAL A 28 -12.05 -1.30 -7.15
N LEU A 29 -12.91 -0.66 -6.37
CA LEU A 29 -13.08 -0.95 -4.95
C LEU A 29 -13.63 -2.37 -4.72
N ALA A 30 -14.63 -2.78 -5.49
CA ALA A 30 -15.20 -4.13 -5.46
C ALA A 30 -14.16 -5.18 -5.88
N SER A 31 -13.40 -4.89 -6.95
CA SER A 31 -12.31 -5.73 -7.44
C SER A 31 -11.23 -5.91 -6.39
N ALA A 32 -10.81 -4.83 -5.73
CA ALA A 32 -9.77 -4.88 -4.70
C ALA A 32 -10.22 -5.63 -3.44
N SER A 33 -11.51 -5.52 -3.10
CA SER A 33 -12.10 -6.21 -1.96
C SER A 33 -12.23 -7.73 -2.18
N THR A 34 -12.35 -8.17 -3.43
CA THR A 34 -12.54 -9.59 -3.81
C THR A 34 -11.27 -10.27 -4.35
N ALA A 35 -10.27 -9.52 -4.81
CA ALA A 35 -9.05 -10.07 -5.39
C ALA A 35 -8.27 -10.95 -4.40
N LYS A 36 -7.62 -12.02 -4.87
CA LYS A 36 -6.81 -12.91 -4.00
C LYS A 36 -5.37 -12.40 -3.82
N SER A 37 -4.89 -11.58 -4.75
CA SER A 37 -3.55 -10.98 -4.76
C SER A 37 -3.57 -9.66 -5.53
N PRO A 38 -2.54 -8.80 -5.35
CA PRO A 38 -2.35 -7.61 -6.18
C PRO A 38 -2.28 -7.94 -7.67
N ASP A 39 -1.58 -9.01 -8.07
CA ASP A 39 -1.47 -9.42 -9.47
C ASP A 39 -2.82 -9.81 -10.08
N ALA A 40 -3.69 -10.46 -9.30
CA ALA A 40 -5.04 -10.79 -9.75
C ALA A 40 -5.89 -9.53 -9.98
N LEU A 41 -5.72 -8.52 -9.12
CA LEU A 41 -6.37 -7.21 -9.28
C LEU A 41 -5.83 -6.48 -10.52
N PHE A 42 -4.51 -6.50 -10.72
CA PHE A 42 -3.86 -5.90 -11.89
C PHE A 42 -4.35 -6.53 -13.19
N ASN A 43 -4.37 -7.86 -13.30
CA ASN A 43 -4.85 -8.54 -14.50
C ASN A 43 -6.31 -8.22 -14.82
N LEU A 44 -7.16 -8.08 -13.79
CA LEU A 44 -8.56 -7.69 -13.96
C LEU A 44 -8.70 -6.27 -14.49
N LEU A 45 -7.94 -5.33 -13.94
CA LEU A 45 -7.96 -3.91 -14.34
C LEU A 45 -7.26 -3.68 -15.70
N LYS A 46 -6.25 -4.48 -16.03
CA LYS A 46 -5.60 -4.50 -17.35
C LYS A 46 -6.61 -4.85 -18.45
N GLY A 47 -7.51 -5.80 -18.18
CA GLY A 47 -8.64 -6.09 -19.09
C GLY A 47 -9.62 -4.94 -19.24
N ALA A 48 -9.71 -4.04 -18.26
CA ALA A 48 -10.54 -2.83 -18.29
C ALA A 48 -9.84 -1.61 -18.92
N GLY A 49 -8.59 -1.76 -19.40
CA GLY A 49 -7.82 -0.69 -20.04
C GLY A 49 -6.72 -0.07 -19.17
N LEU A 50 -6.34 -0.69 -18.05
CA LEU A 50 -5.21 -0.23 -17.24
C LEU A 50 -3.89 -0.47 -18.00
N PRO A 51 -3.04 0.56 -18.16
CA PRO A 51 -1.73 0.39 -18.79
C PRO A 51 -0.79 -0.45 -17.92
N ASP A 52 0.14 -1.16 -18.56
CA ASP A 52 1.21 -1.89 -17.88
C ASP A 52 2.39 -0.96 -17.60
N SER A 53 2.24 -0.09 -16.60
CA SER A 53 3.25 0.89 -16.18
C SER A 53 3.58 0.73 -14.68
N SER A 54 4.76 1.20 -14.26
CA SER A 54 5.14 1.20 -12.85
C SER A 54 4.11 1.87 -11.95
N ASP A 55 3.49 2.95 -12.44
CA ASP A 55 2.45 3.69 -11.71
C ASP A 55 1.18 2.87 -11.53
N ALA A 56 0.80 2.08 -12.53
CA ALA A 56 -0.34 1.17 -12.43
C ALA A 56 -0.08 0.09 -11.36
N HIS A 57 1.11 -0.50 -11.32
CA HIS A 57 1.47 -1.49 -10.30
C HIS A 57 1.48 -0.88 -8.89
N ALA A 58 1.98 0.34 -8.73
CA ALA A 58 1.94 1.07 -7.46
C ALA A 58 0.49 1.36 -7.02
N PHE A 59 -0.35 1.81 -7.96
CA PHE A 59 -1.78 2.05 -7.74
C PHE A 59 -2.49 0.78 -7.26
N ILE A 60 -2.25 -0.37 -7.92
CA ILE A 60 -2.81 -1.66 -7.51
C ILE A 60 -2.39 -2.03 -6.09
N SER A 61 -1.11 -1.90 -5.76
CA SER A 61 -0.59 -2.22 -4.44
C SER A 61 -1.25 -1.37 -3.34
N GLU A 62 -1.38 -0.07 -3.57
CA GLU A 62 -1.99 0.86 -2.62
C GLU A 62 -3.48 0.58 -2.42
N VAL A 63 -4.23 0.41 -3.52
CA VAL A 63 -5.66 0.11 -3.48
C VAL A 63 -5.91 -1.23 -2.80
N TYR A 64 -5.14 -2.26 -3.15
CA TYR A 64 -5.25 -3.58 -2.54
C TYR A 64 -4.97 -3.55 -1.04
N SER A 65 -3.97 -2.76 -0.60
CA SER A 65 -3.61 -2.62 0.82
C SER A 65 -4.65 -1.85 1.64
N ARG A 66 -5.34 -0.88 1.03
CA ARG A 66 -6.32 -0.02 1.72
C ARG A 66 -7.75 -0.54 1.63
N ALA A 67 -8.04 -1.44 0.69
CA ALA A 67 -9.37 -1.97 0.49
C ALA A 67 -9.88 -2.74 1.73
N PRO A 68 -11.18 -2.60 2.08
CA PRO A 68 -11.77 -3.29 3.22
C PRO A 68 -11.91 -4.79 2.96
N ARG A 69 -10.88 -5.58 3.31
CA ARG A 69 -10.85 -7.03 3.11
C ARG A 69 -11.27 -7.78 4.38
N LYS A 70 -11.97 -8.91 4.23
CA LYS A 70 -12.37 -9.83 5.33
C LYS A 70 -11.19 -10.57 6.01
N SER A 71 -9.96 -10.11 5.83
CA SER A 71 -8.78 -10.71 6.44
C SER A 71 -8.63 -10.21 7.89
N LYS A 72 -8.61 -11.15 8.83
CA LYS A 72 -8.34 -10.99 10.27
C LYS A 72 -7.44 -9.78 10.56
N HIS A 73 -7.86 -8.98 11.54
CA HIS A 73 -7.06 -7.95 12.20
C HIS A 73 -5.56 -8.30 12.21
N LYS A 74 -4.78 -7.56 11.42
CA LYS A 74 -3.39 -7.23 11.75
C LYS A 74 -3.20 -5.73 11.52
N HIS A 75 -3.56 -5.02 12.57
CA HIS A 75 -2.91 -3.82 13.10
C HIS A 75 -1.90 -3.10 12.18
N LYS A 76 -2.26 -1.87 11.82
CA LYS A 76 -1.44 -0.65 11.78
C LYS A 76 0.06 -0.79 12.15
N ASP A 77 0.99 -1.17 11.26
CA ASP A 77 2.44 -1.05 11.60
C ASP A 77 3.40 -0.91 10.39
N ALA A 78 2.95 -0.41 9.22
CA ALA A 78 3.88 -0.18 8.10
C ALA A 78 4.65 1.16 8.16
N ALA A 79 4.19 2.13 8.96
CA ALA A 79 4.83 3.45 9.09
C ALA A 79 5.80 3.58 10.29
N ARG A 80 5.97 2.52 11.11
CA ARG A 80 6.82 2.56 12.32
C ARG A 80 8.05 1.65 12.24
N LYS A 81 8.37 1.08 11.07
CA LYS A 81 9.50 0.15 10.91
C LYS A 81 10.73 0.73 10.19
N GLN A 82 10.78 2.04 9.96
CA GLN A 82 11.99 2.70 9.44
C GLN A 82 12.79 3.47 10.49
N ALA A 83 12.23 3.76 11.68
CA ALA A 83 12.93 4.58 12.69
C ALA A 83 13.58 3.78 13.85
N GLU A 84 13.31 2.48 14.00
CA GLU A 84 13.85 1.70 15.14
C GLU A 84 15.20 1.04 14.87
N ASN A 85 15.63 0.94 13.61
CA ASN A 85 16.87 0.22 13.28
C ASN A 85 18.15 1.06 13.46
N GLU A 86 18.04 2.36 13.71
CA GLU A 86 19.20 3.25 13.94
C GLU A 86 19.51 3.45 15.43
N ALA A 87 18.55 3.23 16.35
CA ALA A 87 18.75 3.49 17.77
C ALA A 87 19.53 2.37 18.51
N LYS A 88 19.60 1.15 17.95
CA LYS A 88 20.26 0.01 18.61
C LYS A 88 21.76 -0.07 18.33
N SER A 89 22.27 0.58 17.29
CA SER A 89 23.71 0.59 17.00
C SER A 89 24.51 1.59 17.85
N LEU A 90 23.86 2.65 18.37
CA LEU A 90 24.54 3.64 19.23
C LEU A 90 24.67 3.18 20.69
N VAL A 91 23.77 2.31 21.17
CA VAL A 91 23.83 1.82 22.55
C VAL A 91 24.98 0.82 22.75
N ASN A 92 25.27 -0.02 21.76
CA ASN A 92 26.31 -1.05 21.90
C ASN A 92 27.74 -0.46 21.87
N GLN A 93 27.94 0.73 21.30
CA GLN A 93 29.25 1.41 21.36
C GLN A 93 29.46 2.19 22.67
N LYS A 94 28.40 2.62 23.37
CA LYS A 94 28.54 3.44 24.58
C LYS A 94 28.88 2.62 25.83
N PHE A 95 28.48 1.36 25.89
CA PHE A 95 28.74 0.49 27.06
C PHE A 95 30.01 -0.36 26.94
N GLY A 96 30.67 -0.40 25.77
CA GLY A 96 31.92 -1.13 25.57
C GLY A 96 33.18 -0.42 26.09
N PHE A 97 33.08 0.84 26.53
CA PHE A 97 34.25 1.64 26.91
C PHE A 97 34.36 1.94 28.43
N ILE A 98 33.43 1.44 29.26
CA ILE A 98 33.36 1.80 30.70
C ILE A 98 33.67 0.60 31.63
N LEU A 99 33.95 -0.59 31.10
CA LEU A 99 34.19 -1.79 31.92
C LEU A 99 35.61 -2.38 31.86
N GLU A 100 36.57 -1.66 31.27
CA GLU A 100 38.00 -2.00 31.36
C GLU A 100 38.75 -0.73 31.76
N ASP A 101 39.06 -0.61 33.06
CA ASP A 101 40.42 -0.46 33.58
C ASP A 101 40.33 -0.26 35.10
N GLU A 102 40.62 -1.34 35.82
CA GLU A 102 41.12 -1.37 37.20
C GLU A 102 42.61 -1.00 37.20
#